data_AF-A0A2T1M1Z2-F1
#
_entry.id   AF-A0A2T1M1Z2-F1
#
_cell.length_a   1.000
_cell.length_b   1.000
_cell.length_c   1.000
_cell.angle_alpha   90.00
_cell.angle_beta   90.00
_cell.angle_gamma   90.00
#
_symmetry.space_group_name_H-M   'P 1'
#
loop_
_entity.id
_entity.type
_entity.pdbx_description
1 polymer ?
#
loop_
_entity_poly.entity_id
_entity_poly.type
_entity_poly.pdbx_seq_one_letter_code
_entity_poly.pdbx_strand_id
1 'polypeptide(L)' 'MSVISLNAPATQQSHDTKLKASTWVKLRELPSPYSHDEALLLCKTEDGFWIAWIPDYGEIKLSPRQILGH' A
#
# COMPACT_ATOMS: atom_id res chain seq x y z
N MET A 1 4.72 -16.22 38.82
CA MET A 1 4.59 -17.22 37.73
C MET A 1 3.11 -17.40 37.43
N SER A 2 2.77 -17.53 36.15
CA SER A 2 1.45 -17.82 35.56
C SER A 2 0.68 -16.62 34.97
N VAL A 3 0.65 -16.65 33.64
CA VAL A 3 -0.05 -15.78 32.69
C VAL A 3 -1.54 -16.13 32.63
N ILE A 4 -2.41 -15.14 32.52
CA ILE A 4 -3.77 -15.32 32.01
C ILE A 4 -3.93 -14.45 30.77
N SER A 5 -4.37 -15.10 29.70
CA SER A 5 -4.41 -14.59 28.35
C SER A 5 -5.86 -14.62 27.86
N LEU A 6 -6.22 -13.58 27.10
CA LEU A 6 -7.26 -13.53 26.07
C LEU A 6 -8.72 -13.30 26.50
N ASN A 7 -9.16 -12.04 26.43
CA ASN A 7 -10.30 -11.65 25.60
C ASN A 7 -10.23 -10.16 25.23
N ALA A 8 -9.58 -9.82 24.12
CA ALA A 8 -9.68 -8.49 23.51
C ALA A 8 -10.78 -8.55 22.42
N PRO A 9 -11.80 -7.69 22.48
CA PRO A 9 -12.91 -7.74 21.53
C PRO A 9 -12.45 -7.33 20.12
N ALA A 10 -12.87 -8.12 19.13
CA ALA A 10 -12.95 -7.82 17.71
C ALA A 10 -11.80 -6.97 17.12
N THR A 11 -10.81 -7.67 16.59
CA THR A 11 -9.77 -7.15 15.69
C THR A 11 -10.42 -6.59 14.42
N GLN A 12 -10.85 -5.32 14.46
CA GLN A 12 -10.84 -4.46 13.28
C GLN A 12 -9.62 -3.54 13.40
N GLN A 13 -8.43 -4.16 13.37
CA GLN A 13 -7.20 -3.43 13.09
C GLN A 13 -7.27 -3.02 11.63
N SER A 14 -7.87 -1.85 11.37
CA SER A 14 -7.59 -1.08 10.17
C SER A 14 -6.09 -0.83 10.16
N HIS A 15 -5.33 -1.68 9.46
CA HIS A 15 -3.94 -1.44 9.10
C HIS A 15 -3.94 -0.20 8.19
N ASP A 16 -3.98 0.98 8.79
CA ASP A 16 -3.43 2.19 8.17
C ASP A 16 -1.91 1.97 8.16
N THR A 17 -1.44 1.11 7.25
CA THR A 17 -0.03 1.13 6.86
C THR A 17 0.17 2.53 6.34
N LYS A 18 0.77 3.39 7.16
CA LYS A 18 1.06 4.79 6.83
C LYS A 18 2.09 4.78 5.71
N LEU A 19 1.60 4.61 4.48
CA LEU A 19 2.37 4.63 3.25
C LEU A 19 3.16 5.95 3.24
N LYS A 20 4.46 5.85 3.01
CA LYS A 20 5.35 7.02 2.93
C LYS A 20 5.73 7.24 1.48
N ALA A 21 5.91 8.50 1.12
CA ALA A 21 6.68 8.88 -0.06
C ALA A 21 8.04 8.16 -0.03
N SER A 22 8.59 7.85 -1.21
CA SER A 22 9.79 7.05 -1.44
C SER A 22 9.73 5.60 -0.95
N THR A 23 8.54 5.01 -0.80
CA THR A 23 8.39 3.59 -0.43
C THR A 23 7.99 2.76 -1.62
N TRP A 24 8.71 1.66 -1.86
CA TRP A 24 8.30 0.64 -2.82
C TRP A 24 7.12 -0.16 -2.27
N VAL A 25 6.04 -0.21 -3.03
CA VAL A 25 4.83 -0.94 -2.68
C VAL A 25 4.45 -1.90 -3.80
N LYS A 26 3.78 -2.99 -3.44
CA LYS A 26 3.23 -3.91 -4.42
C LYS A 26 1.85 -3.45 -4.89
N LEU A 27 1.58 -3.64 -6.17
CA LEU A 27 0.30 -3.38 -6.81
C LEU A 27 -0.52 -4.65 -6.79
N ARG A 28 -1.74 -4.54 -6.27
CA ARG A 28 -2.71 -5.62 -6.34
C ARG A 28 -3.21 -5.82 -7.77
N GLU A 29 -3.30 -4.73 -8.53
CA GLU A 29 -3.76 -4.71 -9.91
C GLU A 29 -2.71 -4.02 -10.77
N LEU A 30 -2.12 -4.80 -11.68
CA LEU A 30 -1.15 -4.33 -12.65
C LEU A 30 -1.85 -3.55 -13.76
N PRO A 31 -1.34 -2.37 -14.16
CA PRO A 31 -1.90 -1.62 -15.28
C PRO A 31 -1.64 -2.31 -16.63
N SER A 32 -0.62 -3.17 -16.71
CA SER A 32 -0.30 -3.96 -17.90
C SER A 32 0.36 -5.28 -17.46
N PRO A 33 0.12 -6.40 -18.17
CA PRO A 33 0.76 -7.68 -17.87
C PRO A 33 2.29 -7.68 -18.01
N TYR A 34 2.87 -6.66 -18.65
CA TYR A 34 4.32 -6.49 -18.79
C TYR A 34 4.94 -5.56 -17.74
N SER A 35 4.12 -4.85 -16.96
CA SER A 35 4.61 -3.94 -15.92
C SER A 35 5.00 -4.72 -14.65
N HIS A 36 5.95 -4.17 -13.89
CA HIS A 36 6.30 -4.73 -12.58
C HIS A 36 5.14 -4.59 -11.60
N ASP A 37 4.99 -5.57 -10.69
CA ASP A 37 4.03 -5.47 -9.58
C ASP A 37 4.49 -4.51 -8.50
N GLU A 38 5.62 -3.83 -8.69
CA GLU A 38 6.21 -2.92 -7.71
C GLU A 38 6.20 -1.49 -8.24
N ALA A 39 5.77 -0.56 -7.39
CA ALA A 39 5.72 0.86 -7.68
C ALA A 39 6.34 1.65 -6.54
N LEU A 40 7.18 2.63 -6.86
CA LEU A 40 7.74 3.56 -5.89
C LEU A 40 6.75 4.69 -5.63
N LEU A 41 6.19 4.77 -4.43
CA LEU A 41 5.35 5.90 -4.05
C LEU A 41 6.17 7.19 -4.06
N LEU A 42 5.73 8.19 -4.81
CA LEU A 42 6.38 9.49 -4.85
C LEU A 42 5.70 10.45 -3.88
N CYS A 43 4.39 10.61 -3.99
CA CYS A 43 3.63 11.52 -3.14
C CYS A 43 2.15 11.13 -3.06
N LYS A 44 1.50 11.49 -1.95
CA LYS A 44 0.05 11.37 -1.80
C LYS A 44 -0.61 12.67 -2.23
N THR A 45 -1.60 12.57 -3.09
CA THR A 45 -2.48 13.68 -3.47
C THR A 45 -3.50 13.97 -2.37
N GLU A 46 -4.01 15.21 -2.33
CA GLU A 46 -5.03 15.62 -1.35
C GLU A 46 -6.32 14.78 -1.45
N ASP A 47 -6.61 14.29 -2.65
CA ASP A 47 -7.77 13.45 -2.98
C ASP A 47 -7.60 11.98 -2.52
N GLY A 48 -6.49 11.67 -1.84
CA GLY A 48 -6.22 10.34 -1.27
C GLY A 48 -5.51 9.38 -2.23
N PHE A 49 -5.35 9.73 -3.49
CA PHE A 49 -4.58 8.94 -4.46
C PHE A 49 -3.09 9.09 -4.24
N TRP A 50 -2.34 8.10 -4.71
CA TRP A 50 -0.89 8.09 -4.66
C TRP A 50 -0.32 8.23 -6.06
N ILE A 51 0.64 9.14 -6.23
CA ILE A 51 1.50 9.14 -7.41
C ILE A 51 2.61 8.15 -7.13
N ALA A 52 2.77 7.17 -8.02
CA ALA A 52 3.81 6.18 -7.93
C ALA A 52 4.54 6.05 -9.26
N TRP A 53 5.79 5.59 -9.20
CA TRP A 53 6.60 5.34 -10.36
C TRP A 53 6.85 3.85 -10.50
N ILE A 54 6.47 3.28 -11.64
CA ILE A 54 6.70 1.88 -11.97
C ILE A 54 7.86 1.82 -12.95
N PRO A 55 8.92 1.03 -12.68
CA PRO A 55 9.96 0.78 -13.68
C PRO A 55 9.33 0.12 -14.91
N ASP A 56 9.75 0.55 -16.11
CA ASP A 56 9.20 0.15 -17.43
C ASP A 56 7.88 0.85 -17.85
N TYR A 57 7.12 1.43 -16.91
CA TYR A 57 5.86 2.13 -17.23
C TYR A 57 5.92 3.65 -17.00
N GLY A 58 6.66 4.10 -15.99
CA GLY A 58 6.75 5.52 -15.59
C GLY A 58 5.81 5.90 -14.44
N GLU A 59 5.44 7.18 -14.37
CA GLU A 59 4.58 7.72 -13.31
C GLU A 59 3.10 7.39 -13.56
N ILE A 60 2.42 6.90 -12.54
CA ILE A 60 1.01 6.54 -12.56
C ILE A 60 0.31 7.01 -11.28
N LYS A 61 -0.95 7.41 -11.43
CA LYS A 61 -1.84 7.69 -10.29
C LYS A 61 -2.52 6.40 -9.84
N LEU A 62 -2.21 5.95 -8.64
CA LEU A 62 -2.76 4.77 -8.01
C LEU A 62 -3.81 5.12 -6.97
N SER A 63 -4.88 4.35 -6.97
CA SER A 63 -5.86 4.39 -5.89
C SER A 63 -5.30 3.65 -4.66
N PRO A 64 -5.64 4.06 -3.42
CA PRO A 64 -5.27 3.32 -2.21
C PRO A 64 -5.68 1.84 -2.23
N ARG A 65 -6.78 1.50 -2.94
CA ARG A 65 -7.24 0.12 -3.13
C ARG A 65 -6.32 -0.74 -4.00
N GLN A 66 -5.52 -0.11 -4.87
CA GLN A 66 -4.61 -0.81 -5.77
C GLN A 66 -3.26 -1.07 -5.14
N ILE A 67 -2.96 -0.42 -4.00
CA ILE A 67 -1.70 -0.57 -3.27
C ILE A 67 -1.87 -1.63 -2.20
N LEU A 68 -1.02 -2.64 -2.22
CA LEU A 68 -0.91 -3.61 -1.15
C LEU A 68 0.07 -3.04 -0.12
N GLY A 69 -0.46 -2.56 1.02
CA GLY A 69 0.37 -2.16 2.16
C GLY A 69 1.18 -3.35 2.67
N HIS A 70 2.44 -3.08 3.04
CA HIS A 70 3.32 -4.04 3.71
C HIS A 70 3.11 -4.01 5.24
#